data_AF-A0A1S2VE01-F1
#
_entry.id   AF-A0A1S2VE01-F1
#
_cell.length_a   1.000
_cell.length_b   1.000
_cell.length_c   1.000
_cell.angle_alpha   90.00
_cell.angle_beta   90.00
_cell.angle_gamma   90.00
#
_symmetry.space_group_name_H-M   'P 1'
#
loop_
_entity.id
_entity.type
_entity.pdbx_description
1 polymer ?
#
loop_
_entity_poly.entity_id
_entity_poly.type
_entity_poly.pdbx_seq_one_letter_code
_entity_poly.pdbx_strand_id
1 'polypeptide(L)'
;MQGINDDLTAMMKSPSFVHWAFRTFNALFYIQLLLIAIFPVAIWYAWVYSATTEHPNHLSVTLGTHLHTEITPAKQRADWDTPTKWQYTLQATPHTFLTQGSGQSGYLLTFQVTSVEGLIALPGPMWLTIALHTLSMLLLLWIVYFLRRLFRDLHYDKLFGEHQTRYIRHVGKGLVWYGLLEMGIVAIQNQLAIRYLEQHGFLVKSVFAISTQLPDGLLPVICGISILALERVFTYGKQLQQEHELTI
;
A
#
# COMPACT_ATOMS: atom_id res chain seq x y z
N MET A 1 -21.14 37.22 13.65
CA MET A 1 -20.08 36.37 13.05
C MET A 1 -18.88 36.14 13.98
N GLN A 2 -18.77 36.77 15.15
CA GLN A 2 -17.68 36.51 16.13
C GLN A 2 -17.78 35.14 16.83
N GLY A 3 -18.99 34.66 17.17
CA GLY A 3 -19.15 33.43 17.98
C GLY A 3 -18.74 32.11 17.31
N ILE A 4 -18.74 32.01 15.97
CA ILE A 4 -18.35 30.77 15.26
C ILE A 4 -16.82 30.58 15.31
N ASN A 5 -16.06 31.67 15.36
CA ASN A 5 -14.60 31.60 15.44
C ASN A 5 -14.12 31.17 16.83
N ASP A 6 -14.83 31.57 17.89
CA ASP A 6 -14.50 31.22 19.27
C ASP A 6 -14.81 29.74 19.57
N ASP A 7 -15.90 29.19 19.03
CA ASP A 7 -16.22 27.77 19.17
C ASP A 7 -15.26 26.86 18.37
N LEU A 8 -14.87 27.25 17.15
CA LEU A 8 -13.87 26.50 16.37
C LEU A 8 -12.49 26.53 17.02
N THR A 9 -12.08 27.67 17.58
CA THR A 9 -10.82 27.76 18.33
C THR A 9 -10.89 27.02 19.66
N ALA A 10 -12.02 27.02 20.38
CA ALA A 10 -12.20 26.23 21.59
C ALA A 10 -12.21 24.71 21.31
N MET A 11 -12.82 24.29 20.20
CA MET A 11 -12.86 22.88 19.78
C MET A 11 -11.49 22.40 19.24
N MET A 12 -10.76 23.23 18.49
CA MET A 12 -9.36 22.97 18.10
C MET A 12 -8.39 23.02 19.29
N LYS A 13 -8.73 23.76 20.35
CA LYS A 13 -8.02 23.79 21.63
C LYS A 13 -8.46 22.72 22.61
N SER A 14 -9.28 21.73 22.23
CA SER A 14 -9.43 20.55 23.09
C SER A 14 -8.05 19.87 23.18
N PRO A 15 -7.35 19.96 24.33
CA PRO A 15 -5.97 19.46 24.42
C PRO A 15 -5.94 17.95 24.23
N SER A 16 -7.09 17.28 24.38
CA SER A 16 -7.27 15.85 24.27
C SER A 16 -7.07 15.34 22.84
N PHE A 17 -7.66 15.98 21.80
CA PHE A 17 -7.58 15.44 20.44
C PHE A 17 -6.19 15.57 19.82
N VAL A 18 -5.58 16.75 19.89
CA VAL A 18 -4.23 16.99 19.31
C VAL A 18 -3.19 16.11 20.00
N HIS A 19 -3.28 15.97 21.33
CA HIS A 19 -2.41 15.11 22.11
C HIS A 19 -2.61 13.63 21.79
N TRP A 20 -3.86 13.19 21.68
CA TRP A 20 -4.21 11.82 21.27
C TRP A 20 -3.67 11.53 19.86
N ALA A 21 -3.91 12.40 18.89
CA ALA A 21 -3.44 12.25 17.52
C ALA A 21 -1.91 12.19 17.45
N PHE A 22 -1.21 13.09 18.16
CA PHE A 22 0.25 13.05 18.25
C PHE A 22 0.75 11.71 18.81
N ARG A 23 0.18 11.23 19.92
CA ARG A 23 0.56 9.92 20.51
C ARG A 23 0.31 8.77 19.55
N THR A 24 -0.82 8.75 18.86
CA THR A 24 -1.17 7.73 17.88
C THR A 24 -0.18 7.70 16.72
N PHE A 25 0.09 8.84 16.08
CA PHE A 25 1.07 8.89 14.98
C PHE A 25 2.51 8.62 15.44
N ASN A 26 2.85 8.98 16.67
CA ASN A 26 4.15 8.64 17.27
C ASN A 26 4.28 7.12 17.47
N ALA A 27 3.27 6.46 18.01
CA ALA A 27 3.24 5.00 18.17
C ALA A 27 3.28 4.29 16.81
N LEU A 28 2.44 4.72 15.86
CA LEU A 28 2.41 4.17 14.49
C LEU A 28 3.77 4.29 13.80
N PHE A 29 4.45 5.44 13.93
CA PHE A 29 5.79 5.63 13.36
C PHE A 29 6.79 4.60 13.90
N TYR A 30 6.84 4.41 15.22
CA TYR A 30 7.79 3.47 15.82
C TYR A 30 7.44 2.02 15.53
N ILE A 31 6.15 1.67 15.49
CA ILE A 31 5.69 0.33 15.08
C ILE A 31 6.09 0.05 13.64
N GLN A 32 5.83 0.97 12.71
CA GLN A 32 6.21 0.82 11.31
C GLN A 32 7.73 0.69 11.15
N LEU A 33 8.50 1.55 11.84
CA LEU A 33 9.96 1.49 11.81
C LEU A 33 10.50 0.16 12.36
N LEU A 34 9.89 -0.35 13.44
CA LEU A 34 10.22 -1.65 14.01
C LEU A 34 9.90 -2.79 13.03
N LEU A 35 8.74 -2.77 12.38
CA LEU A 35 8.37 -3.78 11.38
C LEU A 35 9.34 -3.76 10.18
N ILE A 36 9.67 -2.57 9.67
CA ILE A 36 10.64 -2.39 8.58
C ILE A 36 12.05 -2.85 8.99
N ALA A 37 12.43 -2.68 10.26
CA ALA A 37 13.74 -3.13 10.76
C ALA A 37 13.80 -4.64 11.02
N ILE A 38 12.71 -5.24 11.52
CA ILE A 38 12.65 -6.69 11.81
C ILE A 38 12.60 -7.49 10.52
N PHE A 39 11.92 -7.02 9.48
CA PHE A 39 11.71 -7.79 8.26
C PHE A 39 13.01 -8.22 7.55
N PRO A 40 14.01 -7.34 7.28
CA PRO A 40 15.30 -7.73 6.73
C PRO A 40 16.08 -8.66 7.67
N VAL A 41 15.99 -8.46 8.98
CA VAL A 41 16.66 -9.30 9.97
C VAL A 41 16.06 -10.71 9.98
N ALA A 42 14.74 -10.84 9.85
CA ALA A 42 14.06 -12.11 9.75
C ALA A 42 14.41 -12.83 8.44
N ILE A 43 14.48 -12.11 7.31
CA ILE A 43 14.94 -12.67 6.03
C ILE A 43 16.38 -13.14 6.13
N TRP A 44 17.27 -12.32 6.69
CA TRP A 44 18.68 -12.66 6.86
C TRP A 44 18.86 -13.86 7.79
N TYR A 45 18.15 -13.89 8.92
CA TYR A 45 18.14 -15.02 9.84
C TYR A 45 17.64 -16.30 9.15
N ALA A 46 16.53 -16.22 8.43
CA ALA A 46 16.02 -17.35 7.66
C ALA A 46 17.03 -17.83 6.60
N TRP A 47 17.73 -16.89 5.96
CA TRP A 47 18.77 -17.19 4.98
C TRP A 47 19.96 -17.94 5.60
N VAL A 48 20.56 -17.39 6.65
CA VAL A 48 21.70 -18.00 7.37
C VAL A 48 21.31 -19.35 7.98
N TYR A 49 20.13 -19.44 8.57
CA TYR A 49 19.65 -20.69 9.16
C TYR A 49 19.38 -21.75 8.08
N SER A 50 18.75 -21.40 6.97
CA SER A 50 18.53 -22.35 5.85
C SER A 50 19.83 -22.86 5.21
N ALA A 51 20.90 -22.07 5.25
CA ALA A 51 22.20 -22.48 4.74
C ALA A 51 22.96 -23.42 5.68
N THR A 52 22.56 -23.51 6.95
CA THR A 52 23.29 -24.23 8.00
C THR A 52 22.60 -25.52 8.46
N THR A 53 21.29 -25.67 8.23
CA THR A 53 20.55 -26.87 8.63
C THR A 53 20.05 -27.68 7.43
N GLU A 54 20.26 -29.00 7.45
CA GLU A 54 19.68 -29.96 6.49
C GLU A 54 18.14 -30.03 6.55
N HIS A 55 17.52 -29.40 7.55
CA HIS A 55 16.08 -29.24 7.66
C HIS A 55 15.65 -27.91 7.03
N PRO A 56 14.91 -27.94 5.90
CA PRO A 56 14.41 -26.72 5.29
C PRO A 56 13.36 -26.11 6.23
N ASN A 57 13.67 -24.95 6.82
CA ASN A 57 12.68 -24.16 7.52
C ASN A 57 11.51 -23.89 6.55
N HIS A 58 10.32 -24.38 6.89
CA HIS A 58 9.09 -24.13 6.15
C HIS A 58 8.62 -22.68 6.37
N LEU A 59 9.39 -21.71 5.88
CA LEU A 59 8.93 -20.33 5.79
C LEU A 59 8.00 -20.27 4.58
N SER A 60 6.72 -20.56 4.78
CA SER A 60 5.71 -20.49 3.71
C SER A 60 5.24 -19.06 3.52
N VAL A 61 5.79 -18.37 2.51
CA VAL A 61 5.25 -17.09 2.06
C VAL A 61 4.31 -17.36 0.89
N THR A 62 3.07 -16.91 1.03
CA THR A 62 2.01 -17.04 0.04
C THR A 62 1.81 -15.69 -0.63
N LEU A 63 2.25 -15.55 -1.88
CA LEU A 63 1.99 -14.37 -2.70
C LEU A 63 0.80 -14.68 -3.60
N GLY A 64 -0.35 -14.07 -3.31
CA GLY A 64 -1.59 -14.25 -4.06
C GLY A 64 -1.92 -13.03 -4.91
N THR A 65 -2.28 -13.23 -6.18
CA THR A 65 -2.84 -12.19 -7.05
C THR A 65 -4.22 -12.63 -7.54
N HIS A 66 -5.22 -11.79 -7.35
CA HIS A 66 -6.56 -11.99 -7.88
C HIS A 66 -6.61 -11.60 -9.36
N LEU A 67 -6.98 -12.55 -10.21
CA LEU A 67 -7.14 -12.38 -11.64
C LEU A 67 -8.62 -12.29 -11.99
N HIS A 68 -9.07 -11.10 -12.37
CA HIS A 68 -10.42 -10.86 -12.88
C HIS A 68 -10.50 -11.13 -14.38
N THR A 69 -10.00 -12.27 -14.83
CA THR A 69 -9.95 -12.65 -16.24
C THR A 69 -10.46 -14.07 -16.47
N GLU A 70 -11.00 -14.31 -17.66
CA GLU A 70 -11.31 -15.67 -18.09
C GLU A 70 -10.00 -16.35 -18.48
N ILE A 71 -9.70 -17.50 -17.86
CA ILE A 71 -8.51 -18.29 -18.12
C ILE A 71 -8.94 -19.60 -18.77
N THR A 72 -8.42 -19.87 -19.96
CA THR A 72 -8.69 -21.08 -20.75
C THR A 72 -7.34 -21.70 -21.10
N PRO A 73 -7.14 -23.03 -21.08
CA PRO A 73 -5.87 -23.63 -21.42
C PRO A 73 -5.74 -23.65 -22.95
N ALA A 74 -4.54 -23.51 -23.49
CA ALA A 74 -4.34 -23.60 -24.95
C ALA A 74 -4.56 -25.04 -25.49
N LYS A 75 -4.56 -26.06 -24.63
CA LYS A 75 -4.89 -27.45 -24.98
C LYS A 75 -5.92 -28.01 -24.01
N GLN A 76 -7.09 -28.38 -24.51
CA GLN A 76 -8.12 -29.12 -23.77
C GLN A 76 -7.53 -30.48 -23.35
N ARG A 77 -7.20 -30.63 -22.07
CA ARG A 77 -6.88 -31.93 -21.47
C ARG A 77 -8.15 -32.53 -20.88
N ALA A 78 -8.28 -33.85 -20.97
CA ALA A 78 -9.44 -34.62 -20.49
C ALA A 78 -9.77 -34.39 -18.99
N ASP A 79 -8.83 -33.81 -18.24
CA ASP A 79 -8.92 -33.60 -16.80
C ASP A 79 -9.69 -32.30 -16.43
N TRP A 80 -10.17 -31.54 -17.42
CA TRP A 80 -10.80 -30.21 -17.24
C TRP A 80 -12.28 -30.23 -16.82
N ASP A 81 -12.94 -31.38 -16.84
CA ASP A 81 -14.41 -31.47 -16.69
C ASP A 81 -14.93 -31.44 -15.23
N THR A 82 -14.08 -31.23 -14.21
CA THR A 82 -14.54 -31.19 -12.80
C THR A 82 -14.27 -29.85 -12.10
N PRO A 83 -15.26 -28.93 -12.02
CA PRO A 83 -15.12 -27.55 -11.53
C PRO A 83 -14.82 -27.37 -10.03
N THR A 84 -14.92 -28.41 -9.20
CA THR A 84 -15.03 -28.24 -7.72
C THR A 84 -13.72 -28.36 -6.93
N LYS A 85 -12.57 -28.62 -7.58
CA LYS A 85 -11.26 -28.76 -6.90
C LYS A 85 -10.09 -28.22 -7.74
N TRP A 86 -10.19 -26.98 -8.21
CA TRP A 86 -9.17 -26.39 -9.08
C TRP A 86 -7.99 -25.91 -8.26
N GLN A 87 -6.95 -26.74 -8.14
CA GLN A 87 -5.63 -26.33 -7.65
C GLN A 87 -4.59 -26.84 -8.65
N TYR A 88 -4.28 -26.04 -9.67
CA TYR A 88 -3.35 -26.45 -10.73
C TYR A 88 -1.93 -26.04 -10.37
N THR A 89 -1.03 -27.01 -10.15
CA THR A 89 0.40 -26.73 -9.92
C THR A 89 1.08 -26.37 -11.24
N LEU A 90 1.47 -25.10 -11.38
CA LEU A 90 2.18 -24.55 -12.54
C LEU A 90 3.67 -24.90 -12.50
N GLN A 91 4.27 -24.79 -11.32
CA GLN A 91 5.69 -25.02 -11.10
C GLN A 91 5.91 -25.60 -9.69
N ALA A 92 6.90 -26.47 -9.53
CA ALA A 92 7.21 -27.09 -8.23
C ALA A 92 8.07 -26.20 -7.33
N THR A 93 8.90 -25.33 -7.92
CA THR A 93 9.85 -24.46 -7.21
C THR A 93 9.89 -23.06 -7.84
N PRO A 94 9.32 -22.03 -7.18
CA PRO A 94 8.42 -22.11 -6.03
C PRO A 94 7.13 -22.86 -6.37
N HIS A 95 6.44 -23.41 -5.36
CA HIS A 95 5.20 -24.15 -5.57
C HIS A 95 4.11 -23.16 -5.97
N THR A 96 3.85 -23.04 -7.27
CA THR A 96 2.89 -22.08 -7.80
C THR A 96 1.62 -22.80 -8.18
N PHE A 97 0.48 -22.36 -7.67
CA PHE A 97 -0.80 -22.94 -8.03
C PHE A 97 -1.87 -21.91 -8.36
N LEU A 98 -2.73 -22.27 -9.30
CA LEU A 98 -3.91 -21.49 -9.67
C LEU A 98 -5.14 -22.10 -8.99
N THR A 99 -5.85 -21.29 -8.23
CA THR A 99 -7.13 -21.65 -7.58
C THR A 99 -8.27 -20.82 -8.12
N GLN A 100 -9.48 -21.38 -8.20
CA GLN A 100 -10.66 -20.55 -8.45
C GLN A 100 -11.00 -19.78 -7.16
N GLY A 101 -11.17 -18.46 -7.26
CA GLY A 101 -11.59 -17.65 -6.12
C GLY A 101 -12.99 -18.04 -5.66
N SER A 102 -13.28 -17.92 -4.35
CA SER A 102 -14.62 -18.17 -3.84
C SER A 102 -15.61 -17.10 -4.34
N GLY A 103 -16.45 -17.42 -5.34
CA GLY A 103 -17.50 -16.53 -5.88
C GLY A 103 -17.48 -16.38 -7.41
N GLN A 104 -18.22 -15.38 -7.93
CA GLN A 104 -18.21 -14.99 -9.37
C GLN A 104 -16.95 -14.19 -9.78
N SER A 105 -15.98 -14.04 -8.87
CA SER A 105 -14.84 -13.16 -9.03
C SER A 105 -13.52 -13.94 -9.11
N GLY A 106 -13.18 -14.35 -10.33
CA GLY A 106 -11.79 -14.55 -10.77
C GLY A 106 -11.04 -15.79 -10.27
N TYR A 107 -9.83 -15.96 -10.80
CA TYR A 107 -8.85 -16.96 -10.39
C TYR A 107 -7.82 -16.32 -9.46
N LEU A 108 -7.30 -17.06 -8.48
CA LEU A 108 -6.21 -16.64 -7.60
C LEU A 108 -4.95 -17.38 -8.00
N LEU A 109 -3.94 -16.66 -8.47
CA LEU A 109 -2.61 -17.18 -8.71
C LEU A 109 -1.78 -17.06 -7.43
N THR A 110 -1.31 -18.17 -6.90
CA THR A 110 -0.62 -18.24 -5.61
C THR A 110 0.78 -18.81 -5.77
N PHE A 111 1.79 -18.10 -5.27
CA PHE A 111 3.16 -18.60 -5.17
C PHE A 111 3.42 -18.95 -3.71
N GLN A 112 3.68 -20.23 -3.43
CA GLN A 112 4.10 -20.71 -2.14
C GLN A 112 5.62 -20.92 -2.17
N VAL A 113 6.33 -20.01 -1.53
CA VAL A 113 7.77 -20.09 -1.33
C VAL A 113 7.99 -20.77 0.01
N THR A 114 8.69 -21.91 0.04
CA THR A 114 9.02 -22.66 1.28
C THR A 114 10.51 -22.76 1.54
N SER A 115 11.35 -22.28 0.61
CA SER A 115 12.81 -22.30 0.70
C SER A 115 13.40 -21.03 0.11
N VAL A 116 14.64 -20.71 0.50
CA VAL A 116 15.40 -19.60 -0.10
C VAL A 116 15.61 -19.81 -1.60
N GLU A 117 15.85 -21.04 -2.04
CA GLU A 117 15.95 -21.36 -3.47
C GLU A 117 14.65 -21.03 -4.21
N GLY A 118 13.48 -21.32 -3.59
CA GLY A 118 12.18 -20.92 -4.12
C GLY A 118 11.99 -19.40 -4.18
N LEU A 119 12.60 -18.65 -3.26
CA LEU A 119 12.57 -17.18 -3.27
C LEU A 119 13.41 -16.62 -4.43
N ILE A 120 14.61 -17.17 -4.64
CA ILE A 120 15.50 -16.76 -5.74
C ILE A 120 14.90 -17.16 -7.10
N ALA A 121 14.22 -18.30 -7.16
CA ALA A 121 13.52 -18.79 -8.35
C ALA A 121 12.22 -18.03 -8.67
N LEU A 122 11.85 -17.02 -7.87
CA LEU A 122 10.72 -16.15 -8.22
C LEU A 122 10.99 -15.45 -9.57
N PRO A 123 9.97 -15.35 -10.44
CA PRO A 123 10.10 -14.60 -11.69
C PRO A 123 10.61 -13.19 -11.41
N GLY A 124 11.55 -12.69 -12.20
CA GLY A 124 12.07 -11.30 -12.08
C GLY A 124 11.00 -10.22 -11.89
N PRO A 125 9.83 -10.31 -12.56
CA PRO A 125 8.75 -9.37 -12.31
C PRO A 125 8.11 -9.42 -10.91
N MET A 126 8.17 -10.54 -10.19
CA MET A 126 7.76 -10.62 -8.79
C MET A 126 8.71 -9.86 -7.86
N TRP A 127 10.00 -9.81 -8.18
CA TRP A 127 10.93 -8.95 -7.46
C TRP A 127 10.59 -7.47 -7.61
N LEU A 128 10.11 -7.07 -8.78
CA LEU A 128 9.63 -5.71 -9.00
C LEU A 128 8.40 -5.41 -8.12
N THR A 129 7.44 -6.32 -8.01
CA THR A 129 6.25 -6.10 -7.17
C THR A 129 6.61 -6.01 -5.69
N ILE A 130 7.54 -6.85 -5.20
CA ILE A 130 8.08 -6.77 -3.83
C ILE A 130 8.79 -5.42 -3.60
N ALA A 131 9.61 -4.97 -4.56
CA ALA A 131 10.30 -3.68 -4.46
C ALA A 131 9.30 -2.51 -4.42
N LEU A 132 8.23 -2.55 -5.21
CA LEU A 132 7.19 -1.53 -5.20
C LEU A 132 6.39 -1.52 -3.89
N HIS A 133 6.05 -2.68 -3.31
CA HIS A 133 5.43 -2.76 -1.98
C HIS A 133 6.35 -2.18 -0.89
N THR A 134 7.64 -2.48 -0.98
CA THR A 134 8.63 -1.93 -0.05
C THR A 134 8.70 -0.40 -0.16
N LEU A 135 8.67 0.13 -1.39
CA LEU A 135 8.61 1.57 -1.64
C LEU A 135 7.33 2.19 -1.07
N SER A 136 6.19 1.51 -1.20
CA SER A 136 4.90 1.93 -0.63
C SER A 136 4.96 2.02 0.90
N MET A 137 5.54 1.02 1.56
CA MET A 137 5.77 1.02 3.02
C MET A 137 6.67 2.18 3.47
N LEU A 138 7.75 2.46 2.73
CA LEU A 138 8.64 3.59 3.02
C LEU A 138 7.92 4.94 2.85
N LEU A 139 7.08 5.06 1.82
CA LEU A 139 6.29 6.26 1.59
C LEU A 139 5.24 6.47 2.70
N LEU A 140 4.61 5.39 3.17
CA LEU A 140 3.70 5.44 4.31
C LEU A 140 4.42 5.89 5.59
N LEU A 141 5.60 5.35 5.87
CA LEU A 141 6.44 5.78 7.00
C LEU A 141 6.77 7.29 6.90
N TRP A 142 7.08 7.76 5.70
CA TRP A 142 7.35 9.16 5.42
C TRP A 142 6.11 10.04 5.67
N ILE A 143 4.92 9.62 5.24
CA ILE A 143 3.65 10.32 5.51
C ILE A 143 3.39 10.40 7.03
N VAL A 144 3.52 9.28 7.74
CA VAL A 144 3.31 9.20 9.21
C VAL A 144 4.33 10.09 9.94
N TYR A 145 5.57 10.16 9.48
CA TYR A 145 6.58 11.07 10.01
C TYR A 145 6.15 12.54 9.92
N PHE A 146 5.63 12.98 8.77
CA PHE A 146 5.16 14.35 8.60
C PHE A 146 3.87 14.65 9.38
N LEU A 147 2.94 13.68 9.47
CA LEU A 147 1.77 13.80 10.34
C LEU A 147 2.17 13.95 11.81
N ARG A 148 3.10 13.12 12.29
CA ARG A 148 3.67 13.23 13.64
C ARG A 148 4.27 14.62 13.88
N ARG A 149 5.06 15.14 12.95
CA ARG A 149 5.65 16.49 13.05
C ARG A 149 4.58 17.58 13.07
N LEU A 150 3.55 17.47 12.22
CA LEU A 150 2.42 18.39 12.17
C LEU A 150 1.67 18.44 13.50
N PHE A 151 1.26 17.29 14.05
CA PHE A 151 0.52 17.23 15.30
C PHE A 151 1.37 17.64 16.52
N ARG A 152 2.67 17.36 16.48
CA ARG A 152 3.59 17.87 17.50
C ARG A 152 3.66 19.39 17.49
N ASP A 153 3.78 20.00 16.30
CA ASP A 153 3.85 21.45 16.18
C ASP A 153 2.52 22.13 16.54
N LEU A 154 1.38 21.47 16.29
CA LEU A 154 0.06 21.88 16.77
C LEU A 154 -0.07 21.77 18.30
N HIS A 155 0.57 20.78 18.91
CA HIS A 155 0.56 20.57 20.36
C HIS A 155 1.32 21.65 21.14
N TYR A 156 2.43 22.17 20.58
CA TYR A 156 3.27 23.19 21.22
C TYR A 156 2.97 24.63 20.74
N ASP A 157 1.69 24.95 20.51
CA ASP A 157 1.12 26.30 20.36
C ASP A 157 1.43 27.12 19.09
N LYS A 158 2.04 26.56 18.04
CA LYS A 158 2.26 27.31 16.78
C LYS A 158 1.12 27.15 15.79
N LEU A 159 -0.08 27.67 16.05
CA LEU A 159 -1.13 27.65 15.02
C LEU A 159 -0.70 28.52 13.81
N PHE A 160 -0.82 27.97 12.60
CA PHE A 160 -0.55 28.64 11.33
C PHE A 160 0.91 29.04 11.07
N GLY A 161 1.89 28.27 11.54
CA GLY A 161 3.30 28.45 11.14
C GLY A 161 3.57 28.06 9.67
N GLU A 162 4.58 28.64 9.02
CA GLU A 162 5.03 28.22 7.67
C GLU A 162 5.44 26.73 7.64
N HIS A 163 6.02 26.25 8.75
CA HIS A 163 6.37 24.84 8.93
C HIS A 163 5.15 23.91 8.84
N GLN A 164 4.00 24.29 9.41
CA GLN A 164 2.78 23.48 9.33
C GLN A 164 2.26 23.38 7.91
N THR A 165 2.20 24.49 7.18
CA THR A 165 1.82 24.51 5.76
C THR A 165 2.73 23.59 4.94
N ARG A 166 4.05 23.61 5.22
CA ARG A 166 5.02 22.71 4.57
C ARG A 166 4.75 21.25 4.90
N TYR A 167 4.45 20.91 6.14
CA TYR A 167 4.12 19.54 6.54
C TYR A 167 2.83 19.04 5.91
N ILE A 168 1.77 19.85 5.90
CA ILE A 168 0.49 19.55 5.22
C ILE A 168 0.74 19.28 3.74
N ARG A 169 1.55 20.12 3.06
CA ARG A 169 1.93 19.91 1.67
C ARG A 169 2.65 18.59 1.44
N HIS A 170 3.58 18.23 2.32
CA HIS A 170 4.29 16.95 2.24
C HIS A 170 3.33 15.77 2.44
N VAL A 171 2.49 15.79 3.47
CA VAL A 171 1.45 14.77 3.71
C VAL A 171 0.54 14.60 2.48
N GLY A 172 0.02 15.71 1.94
CA GLY A 172 -0.86 15.68 0.78
C GLY A 172 -0.19 15.08 -0.46
N LYS A 173 1.04 15.51 -0.80
CA LYS A 173 1.82 14.92 -1.90
C LYS A 173 2.13 13.44 -1.65
N GLY A 174 2.47 13.08 -0.42
CA GLY A 174 2.76 11.70 -0.05
C GLY A 174 1.57 10.78 -0.27
N LEU A 175 0.38 11.20 0.17
CA LEU A 175 -0.86 10.44 0.00
C LEU A 175 -1.24 10.27 -1.48
N VAL A 176 -1.06 11.30 -2.31
CA VAL A 176 -1.28 11.19 -3.76
C VAL A 176 -0.31 10.18 -4.38
N TRP A 177 1.00 10.30 -4.09
CA TRP A 177 1.99 9.36 -4.61
C TRP A 177 1.76 7.93 -4.11
N TYR A 178 1.33 7.78 -2.85
CA TYR A 178 1.00 6.49 -2.26
C TYR A 178 -0.17 5.83 -3.00
N GLY A 179 -1.27 6.56 -3.17
CA GLY A 179 -2.43 6.02 -3.88
C GLY A 179 -2.13 5.69 -5.36
N LEU A 180 -1.37 6.54 -6.06
CA LEU A 180 -0.92 6.25 -7.42
C LEU A 180 -0.01 5.02 -7.49
N LEU A 181 0.89 4.86 -6.52
CA LEU A 181 1.78 3.71 -6.44
C LEU A 181 0.99 2.42 -6.20
N GLU A 182 0.04 2.42 -5.26
CA GLU A 182 -0.85 1.27 -4.99
C GLU A 182 -1.66 0.87 -6.24
N MET A 183 -2.25 1.84 -6.94
CA MET A 183 -2.94 1.57 -8.21
C MET A 183 -2.00 0.98 -9.27
N GLY A 184 -0.77 1.51 -9.35
CA GLY A 184 0.27 1.02 -10.24
C GLY A 184 0.71 -0.41 -9.91
N ILE A 185 0.85 -0.73 -8.61
CA ILE A 185 1.18 -2.07 -8.12
C ILE A 185 0.14 -3.08 -8.58
N VAL A 186 -1.15 -2.79 -8.38
CA VAL A 186 -2.25 -3.68 -8.79
C VAL A 186 -2.25 -3.88 -10.30
N ALA A 187 -2.09 -2.80 -11.08
CA ALA A 187 -2.03 -2.88 -12.53
C ALA A 187 -0.85 -3.73 -13.02
N ILE A 188 0.34 -3.52 -12.45
CA ILE A 188 1.55 -4.29 -12.76
C ILE A 188 1.35 -5.75 -12.36
N GLN A 189 0.90 -6.04 -11.13
CA GLN A 189 0.66 -7.40 -10.66
C GLN A 189 -0.29 -8.18 -11.58
N ASN A 190 -1.40 -7.56 -11.98
CA ASN A 190 -2.35 -8.18 -12.91
C ASN A 190 -1.70 -8.48 -14.26
N GLN A 191 -1.00 -7.50 -14.86
CA GLN A 191 -0.33 -7.70 -16.14
C GLN A 191 0.75 -8.79 -16.08
N LEU A 192 1.47 -8.87 -14.96
CA LEU A 192 2.52 -9.86 -14.75
C LEU A 192 1.95 -11.27 -14.56
N ALA A 193 0.86 -11.39 -13.80
CA ALA A 193 0.17 -12.66 -13.61
C ALA A 193 -0.41 -13.17 -14.94
N ILE A 194 -0.97 -12.29 -15.78
CA ILE A 194 -1.40 -12.63 -17.15
C ILE A 194 -0.23 -13.17 -17.99
N ARG A 195 0.89 -12.44 -18.05
CA ARG A 195 2.07 -12.87 -18.83
C ARG A 195 2.65 -14.19 -18.32
N TYR A 196 2.67 -14.40 -17.01
CA TYR A 196 3.16 -15.64 -16.42
C TYR A 196 2.26 -16.83 -16.83
N LEU A 197 0.95 -16.65 -16.85
CA LEU A 197 0.01 -17.67 -17.32
C LEU A 197 0.14 -17.95 -18.82
N GLU A 198 0.31 -16.92 -19.65
CA GLU A 198 0.54 -17.06 -21.10
C GLU A 198 1.80 -17.90 -21.39
N GLN A 199 2.89 -17.68 -20.63
CA GLN A 199 4.12 -18.48 -20.74
C GLN A 199 3.90 -19.96 -20.40
N HIS A 200 2.92 -20.27 -19.54
CA HIS A 200 2.57 -21.65 -19.17
C HIS A 200 1.47 -22.24 -20.07
N GLY A 201 1.16 -21.58 -21.20
CA GLY A 201 0.23 -22.09 -22.20
C GLY A 201 -1.24 -21.84 -21.87
N PHE A 202 -1.55 -20.84 -21.05
CA PHE A 202 -2.92 -20.39 -20.82
C PHE A 202 -3.27 -19.24 -21.77
N LEU A 203 -4.46 -19.31 -22.35
CA LEU A 203 -5.11 -18.21 -23.06
C LEU A 203 -5.90 -17.41 -22.04
N VAL A 204 -5.44 -16.18 -21.78
CA VAL A 204 -6.11 -15.28 -20.85
C VAL A 204 -6.91 -14.27 -21.66
N LYS A 205 -8.24 -14.33 -21.54
CA LYS A 205 -9.11 -13.32 -22.13
C LYS A 205 -9.33 -12.24 -21.08
N SER A 206 -8.79 -11.04 -21.34
CA SER A 206 -9.03 -9.88 -20.50
C SER A 206 -10.51 -9.53 -20.56
N VAL A 207 -11.24 -9.89 -19.51
CA VAL A 207 -12.59 -9.38 -19.30
C VAL A 207 -12.41 -8.10 -18.50
N PHE A 208 -12.69 -6.96 -19.12
CA PHE A 208 -12.85 -5.72 -18.38
C PHE A 208 -14.10 -5.84 -17.49
N ALA A 209 -13.94 -6.48 -16.34
CA ALA A 209 -14.95 -6.44 -15.30
C ALA A 209 -14.91 -5.05 -14.68
N ILE A 210 -15.92 -4.22 -14.99
CA ILE A 210 -16.13 -2.96 -14.29
C ILE A 210 -16.57 -3.33 -12.87
N SER A 211 -15.62 -3.43 -11.95
CA SER A 211 -15.95 -3.59 -10.53
C SER A 211 -16.56 -2.28 -10.05
N THR A 212 -17.71 -2.36 -9.38
CA THR A 212 -18.32 -1.23 -8.67
C THR A 212 -17.53 -0.83 -7.42
N GLN A 213 -16.53 -1.62 -7.04
CA GLN A 213 -15.59 -1.32 -5.97
C GLN A 213 -14.61 -0.24 -6.45
N LEU A 214 -14.48 0.83 -5.66
CA LEU A 214 -13.49 1.87 -5.89
C LEU A 214 -12.09 1.24 -5.81
N PRO A 215 -11.15 1.60 -6.70
CA PRO A 215 -9.77 1.12 -6.62
C PRO A 215 -9.17 1.46 -5.25
N ASP A 216 -8.50 0.51 -4.60
CA ASP A 216 -7.97 0.68 -3.23
C ASP A 216 -7.05 1.90 -3.07
N GLY A 217 -6.37 2.33 -4.13
CA GLY A 217 -5.53 3.53 -4.13
C GLY A 217 -6.26 4.86 -4.37
N LEU A 218 -7.54 4.86 -4.74
CA LEU A 218 -8.28 6.08 -5.07
C LEU A 218 -8.57 6.94 -3.83
N LEU A 219 -8.92 6.31 -2.72
CA LEU A 219 -9.20 7.01 -1.46
C LEU A 219 -8.00 7.85 -0.98
N PRO A 220 -6.77 7.30 -0.87
CA PRO A 220 -5.61 8.11 -0.50
C PRO A 220 -5.32 9.23 -1.50
N VAL A 221 -5.56 9.04 -2.81
CA VAL A 221 -5.44 10.12 -3.80
C VAL A 221 -6.42 11.25 -3.49
N ILE A 222 -7.71 10.92 -3.27
CA ILE A 222 -8.73 11.92 -2.95
C ILE A 222 -8.37 12.66 -1.66
N CYS A 223 -8.02 11.94 -0.59
CA CYS A 223 -7.59 12.55 0.67
C CYS A 223 -6.37 13.46 0.47
N GLY A 224 -5.38 13.02 -0.31
CA GLY A 224 -4.19 13.81 -0.63
C GLY A 224 -4.52 15.10 -1.38
N ILE A 225 -5.39 15.03 -2.40
CA ILE A 225 -5.86 16.20 -3.15
C ILE A 225 -6.63 17.15 -2.24
N SER A 226 -7.53 16.65 -1.37
CA SER A 226 -8.27 17.47 -0.41
C SER A 226 -7.34 18.19 0.57
N ILE A 227 -6.30 17.51 1.07
CA ILE A 227 -5.29 18.10 1.95
C ILE A 227 -4.47 19.17 1.22
N LEU A 228 -4.12 18.95 -0.06
CA LEU A 228 -3.43 19.94 -0.88
C LEU A 228 -4.31 21.16 -1.20
N ALA A 229 -5.62 20.96 -1.42
CA ALA A 229 -6.55 22.06 -1.57
C ALA A 229 -6.65 22.89 -0.28
N LEU A 230 -6.72 22.22 0.89
CA LEU A 230 -6.72 22.87 2.19
C LEU A 230 -5.43 23.67 2.43
N GLU A 231 -4.29 23.15 2.00
CA GLU A 231 -3.00 23.85 2.06
C GLU A 231 -3.00 25.18 1.29
N ARG A 232 -3.65 25.20 0.11
CA ARG A 232 -3.82 26.44 -0.67
C ARG A 232 -4.70 27.45 0.03
N VAL A 233 -5.80 26.98 0.63
CA VAL A 233 -6.69 27.84 1.43
C VAL A 233 -5.93 28.47 2.60
N PHE A 234 -5.12 27.69 3.33
CA PHE A 234 -4.31 28.24 4.43
C PHE A 234 -3.25 29.22 3.96
N THR A 235 -2.61 28.97 2.81
CA THR A 235 -1.60 29.87 2.26
C THR A 235 -2.22 31.20 1.86
N TYR A 236 -3.38 31.17 1.20
CA TYR A 236 -4.11 32.38 0.81
C TYR A 236 -4.62 33.15 2.05
N GLY A 237 -5.14 32.46 3.05
CA GLY A 237 -5.55 33.09 4.32
C GLY A 237 -4.41 33.84 5.02
N LYS A 238 -3.19 33.29 4.99
CA LYS A 238 -2.00 33.99 5.53
C LYS A 238 -1.63 35.23 4.72
N GLN A 239 -1.71 35.15 3.40
CA GLN A 239 -1.44 36.30 2.53
C GLN A 239 -2.42 37.45 2.82
N LEU A 240 -3.71 37.14 2.96
CA LEU A 240 -4.73 38.13 3.33
C LEU A 240 -4.46 38.77 4.71
N GLN A 241 -4.02 37.98 5.69
CA GLN A 241 -3.66 38.52 7.00
C GLN A 241 -2.47 39.48 6.91
N GLN A 242 -1.43 39.12 6.15
CA GLN A 242 -0.26 39.98 5.94
C GLN A 242 -0.63 41.28 5.21
N GLU A 243 -1.48 41.21 4.19
CA GLU A 243 -1.98 42.40 3.49
C GLU A 243 -2.79 43.30 4.45
N HIS A 244 -3.64 42.73 5.29
CA HIS A 244 -4.40 43.49 6.28
C HIS A 244 -3.48 44.19 7.32
N GLU A 245 -2.44 43.50 7.80
CA GLU A 245 -1.45 44.05 8.74
C GLU A 245 -0.57 45.15 8.11
N LEU A 246 -0.38 45.15 6.78
CA LEU A 246 0.35 46.17 6.02
C LEU A 246 -0.49 47.40 5.64
N THR A 247 -1.82 47.34 5.78
CA THR A 247 -2.74 48.40 5.34
C THR A 247 -3.26 49.29 6.50
N ILE A 248 -2.58 49.29 7.66
CA ILE A 248 -2.90 50.16 8.81
C ILE A 248 -1.87 51.30 8.89
#